data_AF-A0A957S2S7-F1
#
_entry.id   AF-A0A957S2S7-F1
#
_cell.length_a   1.000
_cell.length_b   1.000
_cell.length_c   1.000
_cell.angle_alpha   90.00
_cell.angle_beta   90.00
_cell.angle_gamma   90.00
#
_symmetry.space_group_name_H-M   'P 1'
#
loop_
_entity.id
_entity.type
_entity.pdbx_description
1 polymer ?
#
loop_
_entity_poly.entity_id
_entity_poly.type
_entity_poly.pdbx_seq_one_letter_code
_entity_poly.pdbx_strand_id
1 'polypeptide(L)'
;MSARMLAIYGKGGIGKSFTTSNLTARLAFDGARVLQLGCDPKHDSCNTIFDGHSLPTLGDVWRDYKARGRQDDLAVGDVIFRNQLAPNVAIFGSEIGGPDVGRGCGGQGISHGFKVLEKLGMNEWNLDYIVMDFLGDVVCGGFATPLARSLAEEVIIVVGHDRQSLYAANNIARAAHYFRTMGGSTQLLGLIVNRDDGTDTADRFAEAIGLPILTRVPLNHRVRLLADSCKLALEVAEFDDLFGDLAGRIARREIPPCTDYRPLAYDEFLAVFGATEPPGMPEAATEQELFSDSHHAEATVDLSLTVLRQVHVADPVQRRVQEMLESIGIHVTGLDREADEGITATSGATEIRIGEPTDLDHKMAFLAALARTGQTFAEIDVRYADAPSYR
;
A
#
# COMPACT_ATOMS: atom_id res chain seq x y z
N MET A 1 -26.92 -12.17 -20.68
CA MET A 1 -26.78 -10.93 -19.88
C MET A 1 -25.45 -10.29 -20.27
N SER A 2 -25.35 -8.97 -20.25
CA SER A 2 -24.05 -8.29 -20.40
C SER A 2 -23.19 -8.54 -19.16
N ALA A 3 -21.88 -8.66 -19.34
CA ALA A 3 -20.94 -8.79 -18.24
C ALA A 3 -21.00 -7.56 -17.34
N ARG A 4 -20.98 -7.76 -16.02
CA ARG A 4 -20.92 -6.65 -15.07
C ARG A 4 -19.51 -6.09 -15.03
N MET A 5 -19.37 -4.80 -15.29
CA MET A 5 -18.05 -4.15 -15.38
C MET A 5 -17.71 -3.41 -14.07
N LEU A 6 -16.68 -3.89 -13.38
CA LEU A 6 -16.16 -3.27 -12.16
C LEU A 6 -14.81 -2.62 -12.43
N ALA A 7 -14.57 -1.44 -11.86
CA ALA A 7 -13.25 -0.81 -11.85
C ALA A 7 -12.70 -0.71 -10.42
N ILE A 8 -11.45 -1.10 -10.25
CA ILE A 8 -10.69 -0.99 -9.01
C ILE A 8 -9.72 0.17 -9.16
N TYR A 9 -9.88 1.19 -8.31
CA TYR A 9 -9.01 2.37 -8.26
C TYR A 9 -8.27 2.46 -6.93
N GLY A 10 -7.32 3.38 -6.84
CA GLY A 10 -6.51 3.62 -5.65
C GLY A 10 -5.11 4.11 -5.99
N LYS A 11 -4.40 4.60 -4.97
CA LYS A 11 -3.02 5.09 -5.09
C LYS A 11 -2.06 4.01 -5.63
N GLY A 12 -1.00 4.41 -6.31
CA GLY A 12 0.13 3.54 -6.67
C GLY A 12 0.71 2.83 -5.45
N GLY A 13 0.94 1.52 -5.57
CA GLY A 13 1.51 0.70 -4.49
C GLY A 13 0.57 0.34 -3.34
N ILE A 14 -0.72 0.75 -3.38
CA ILE A 14 -1.68 0.43 -2.31
C ILE A 14 -2.18 -1.03 -2.33
N GLY A 15 -1.92 -1.77 -3.41
CA GLY A 15 -2.36 -3.16 -3.57
C GLY A 15 -3.67 -3.34 -4.33
N LYS A 16 -3.92 -2.50 -5.35
CA LYS A 16 -5.05 -2.68 -6.29
C LYS A 16 -4.98 -4.04 -6.99
N SER A 17 -3.87 -4.34 -7.68
CA SER A 17 -3.67 -5.61 -8.40
C SER A 17 -3.77 -6.84 -7.50
N PHE A 18 -3.33 -6.72 -6.24
CA PHE A 18 -3.52 -7.75 -5.21
C PHE A 18 -5.01 -7.98 -4.93
N THR A 19 -5.77 -6.90 -4.71
CA THR A 19 -7.22 -6.95 -4.45
C THR A 19 -7.96 -7.50 -5.65
N THR A 20 -7.65 -6.99 -6.86
CA THR A 20 -8.24 -7.41 -8.12
C THR A 20 -8.01 -8.90 -8.36
N SER A 21 -6.76 -9.39 -8.26
CA SER A 21 -6.41 -10.78 -8.54
C SER A 21 -7.10 -11.77 -7.60
N ASN A 22 -7.18 -11.44 -6.30
CA ASN A 22 -7.86 -12.31 -5.35
C ASN A 22 -9.38 -12.28 -5.51
N LEU A 23 -9.96 -11.10 -5.79
CA LEU A 23 -11.39 -10.96 -6.06
C LEU A 23 -11.81 -11.72 -7.34
N THR A 24 -11.08 -11.55 -8.43
CA THR A 24 -11.37 -12.19 -9.72
C THR A 24 -11.17 -13.71 -9.64
N ALA A 25 -10.11 -14.17 -8.98
CA ALA A 25 -9.90 -15.58 -8.71
C ALA A 25 -11.03 -16.18 -7.87
N ARG A 26 -11.47 -15.49 -6.80
CA ARG A 26 -12.58 -15.96 -5.95
C ARG A 26 -13.89 -16.07 -6.73
N LEU A 27 -14.24 -15.05 -7.53
CA LEU A 27 -15.39 -15.08 -8.42
C LEU A 27 -15.32 -16.27 -9.41
N ALA A 28 -14.14 -16.57 -9.94
CA ALA A 28 -13.93 -17.73 -10.81
C ALA A 28 -14.09 -19.07 -10.06
N PHE A 29 -13.57 -19.19 -8.84
CA PHE A 29 -13.80 -20.35 -7.97
C PHE A 29 -15.28 -20.55 -7.63
N ASP A 30 -16.06 -19.47 -7.56
CA ASP A 30 -17.51 -19.49 -7.39
C ASP A 30 -18.28 -19.82 -8.69
N GLY A 31 -17.56 -20.13 -9.77
CA GLY A 31 -18.13 -20.59 -11.05
C GLY A 31 -18.42 -19.49 -12.05
N ALA A 32 -18.07 -18.24 -11.76
CA ALA A 32 -18.27 -17.13 -12.68
C ALA A 32 -17.21 -17.11 -13.79
N ARG A 33 -17.60 -16.64 -14.98
CA ARG A 33 -16.70 -16.39 -16.11
C ARG A 33 -16.15 -14.97 -16.00
N VAL A 34 -14.89 -14.86 -15.60
CA VAL A 34 -14.28 -13.57 -15.23
C VAL A 34 -13.14 -13.21 -16.17
N LEU A 35 -13.10 -11.95 -16.60
CA LEU A 35 -11.93 -11.32 -17.24
C LEU A 35 -11.34 -10.27 -16.30
N GLN A 36 -10.04 -10.40 -15.98
CA GLN A 36 -9.26 -9.34 -15.37
C GLN A 36 -8.57 -8.51 -16.44
N LEU A 37 -8.68 -7.19 -16.35
CA LEU A 37 -8.09 -6.27 -17.31
C LEU A 37 -7.15 -5.29 -16.60
N GLY A 38 -5.85 -5.39 -16.89
CA GLY A 38 -4.87 -4.43 -16.41
C GLY A 38 -4.92 -3.12 -17.19
N CYS A 39 -5.27 -2.03 -16.52
CA CYS A 39 -5.41 -0.69 -17.08
C CYS A 39 -4.40 0.28 -16.45
N ASP A 40 -3.19 -0.22 -16.16
CA ASP A 40 -2.08 0.51 -15.56
C ASP A 40 -0.83 0.35 -16.48
N PRO A 41 -0.11 1.44 -16.80
CA PRO A 41 1.17 1.36 -17.52
C PRO A 41 2.20 0.41 -16.88
N LYS A 42 2.05 0.08 -15.59
CA LYS A 42 2.86 -0.91 -14.85
C LYS A 42 2.72 -2.36 -15.35
N HIS A 43 1.64 -2.69 -16.05
CA HIS A 43 1.42 -3.94 -16.82
C HIS A 43 1.68 -5.28 -16.09
N ASP A 44 1.43 -5.35 -14.79
CA ASP A 44 1.64 -6.53 -13.94
C ASP A 44 0.38 -6.93 -13.15
N SER A 45 -0.80 -6.45 -13.58
CA SER A 45 -2.06 -6.71 -12.87
C SER A 45 -2.39 -8.19 -12.87
N CYS A 46 -2.22 -8.86 -14.01
CA CYS A 46 -2.60 -10.25 -14.22
C CYS A 46 -1.54 -11.26 -13.73
N ASN A 47 -0.33 -10.84 -13.36
CA ASN A 47 0.77 -11.75 -13.05
C ASN A 47 0.39 -12.83 -12.02
N THR A 48 -0.38 -12.46 -10.99
CA THR A 48 -0.79 -13.41 -9.94
C THR A 48 -1.75 -14.47 -10.46
N ILE A 49 -2.70 -14.13 -11.35
CA ILE A 49 -3.66 -15.08 -11.90
C ILE A 49 -3.10 -15.88 -13.10
N PHE A 50 -1.86 -15.60 -13.51
CA PHE A 50 -1.10 -16.34 -14.53
C PHE A 50 0.22 -16.89 -13.97
N ASP A 51 0.28 -17.27 -12.70
CA ASP A 51 1.41 -17.99 -12.10
C ASP A 51 2.78 -17.28 -12.29
N GLY A 52 2.76 -15.94 -12.27
CA GLY A 52 3.93 -15.08 -12.45
C GLY A 52 4.30 -14.76 -13.91
N HIS A 53 3.54 -15.26 -14.89
CA HIS A 53 3.76 -14.92 -16.29
C HIS A 53 3.32 -13.48 -16.59
N SER A 54 4.25 -12.66 -17.07
CA SER A 54 3.95 -11.34 -17.64
C SER A 54 3.30 -11.49 -19.00
N LEU A 55 2.06 -11.04 -19.13
CA LEU A 55 1.34 -11.06 -20.39
C LEU A 55 1.87 -9.96 -21.33
N PRO A 56 1.85 -10.18 -22.66
CA PRO A 56 2.12 -9.10 -23.60
C PRO A 56 1.00 -8.05 -23.51
N THR A 57 1.36 -6.78 -23.63
CA THR A 57 0.36 -5.71 -23.59
C THR A 57 -0.36 -5.59 -24.94
N LEU A 58 -1.64 -5.27 -24.90
CA LEU A 58 -2.44 -5.00 -26.10
C LEU A 58 -1.79 -3.90 -26.95
N GLY A 59 -1.26 -2.85 -26.30
CA GLY A 59 -0.55 -1.78 -26.99
C GLY A 59 0.65 -2.26 -27.81
N ASP A 60 1.44 -3.20 -27.27
CA ASP A 60 2.60 -3.78 -27.95
C ASP A 60 2.19 -4.73 -29.08
N VAL A 61 1.23 -5.62 -28.81
CA VAL A 61 0.70 -6.55 -29.83
C VAL A 61 0.12 -5.77 -31.00
N TRP A 62 -0.68 -4.73 -30.73
CA TRP A 62 -1.25 -3.89 -31.78
C TRP A 62 -0.18 -3.17 -32.59
N ARG A 63 0.88 -2.67 -31.94
CA ARG A 63 1.99 -2.00 -32.61
C ARG A 63 2.75 -2.93 -33.54
N ASP A 64 2.98 -4.18 -33.13
CA ASP A 64 3.60 -5.21 -33.97
C ASP A 64 2.74 -5.55 -35.19
N TYR A 65 1.43 -5.76 -35.01
CA TYR A 65 0.51 -5.97 -36.12
C TYR A 65 0.46 -4.78 -37.09
N LYS A 66 0.45 -3.56 -36.56
CA LYS A 66 0.49 -2.33 -37.36
C LYS A 66 1.79 -2.19 -38.14
N ALA A 67 2.94 -2.50 -37.55
CA ALA A 67 4.23 -2.44 -38.22
C ALA A 67 4.31 -3.40 -39.43
N ARG A 68 3.54 -4.50 -39.39
CA ARG A 68 3.40 -5.47 -40.48
C ARG A 68 2.27 -5.14 -41.46
N GLY A 69 1.52 -4.06 -41.24
CA GLY A 69 0.37 -3.68 -42.05
C GLY A 69 -0.85 -4.60 -41.90
N ARG A 70 -0.95 -5.34 -40.77
CA ARG A 70 -1.96 -6.36 -40.50
C ARG A 70 -2.85 -6.02 -39.31
N GLN A 71 -2.99 -4.74 -38.94
CA GLN A 71 -3.77 -4.33 -37.76
C GLN A 71 -5.25 -4.77 -37.77
N ASP A 72 -5.81 -5.06 -38.95
CA ASP A 72 -7.18 -5.55 -39.09
C ASP A 72 -7.31 -7.07 -38.90
N ASP A 73 -6.18 -7.79 -38.87
CA ASP A 73 -6.13 -9.23 -38.61
C ASP A 73 -6.01 -9.56 -37.12
N LEU A 74 -5.88 -8.55 -36.25
CA LEU A 74 -5.79 -8.73 -34.80
C LEU A 74 -7.05 -9.46 -34.29
N ALA A 75 -6.87 -10.54 -33.55
CA ALA A 75 -7.95 -11.38 -33.03
C ALA A 75 -7.97 -11.39 -31.50
N VAL A 76 -9.08 -11.89 -30.92
CA VAL A 76 -9.26 -12.00 -29.46
C VAL A 76 -8.13 -12.79 -28.81
N GLY A 77 -7.71 -13.90 -29.41
CA GLY A 77 -6.66 -14.78 -28.88
C GLY A 77 -5.26 -14.16 -28.85
N ASP A 78 -5.05 -13.02 -29.50
CA ASP A 78 -3.76 -12.32 -29.49
C ASP A 78 -3.59 -11.45 -28.24
N VAL A 79 -4.69 -11.09 -27.58
CA VAL A 79 -4.70 -10.11 -26.48
C VAL A 79 -5.44 -10.59 -25.23
N ILE A 80 -6.31 -11.61 -25.34
CA ILE A 80 -7.01 -12.23 -24.22
C ILE A 80 -6.41 -13.62 -23.97
N PHE A 81 -5.86 -13.81 -22.78
CA PHE A 81 -5.22 -15.04 -22.35
C PHE A 81 -6.10 -15.77 -21.35
N ARG A 82 -5.97 -17.10 -21.28
CA ARG A 82 -6.70 -17.94 -20.34
C ARG A 82 -5.72 -18.65 -19.42
N ASN A 83 -5.99 -18.63 -18.12
CA ASN A 83 -5.37 -19.54 -17.16
C ASN A 83 -6.42 -20.52 -16.58
N GLN A 84 -5.94 -21.63 -16.03
CA GLN A 84 -6.72 -22.65 -15.36
C GLN A 84 -6.28 -22.71 -13.89
N LEU A 85 -6.93 -21.94 -13.01
CA LEU A 85 -6.55 -21.83 -11.60
C LEU A 85 -6.66 -23.15 -10.83
N ALA A 86 -7.65 -23.98 -11.20
CA ALA A 86 -7.90 -25.31 -10.65
C ALA A 86 -8.68 -26.14 -11.67
N PRO A 87 -8.84 -27.47 -11.50
CA PRO A 87 -9.67 -28.28 -12.41
C PRO A 87 -11.07 -27.67 -12.60
N ASN A 88 -11.43 -27.39 -13.85
CA ASN A 88 -12.68 -26.73 -14.27
C ASN A 88 -12.88 -25.26 -13.82
N VAL A 89 -11.92 -24.64 -13.14
CA VAL A 89 -11.91 -23.20 -12.82
C VAL A 89 -10.98 -22.46 -13.78
N ALA A 90 -11.55 -21.73 -14.74
CA ALA A 90 -10.82 -20.92 -15.70
C ALA A 90 -10.99 -19.43 -15.43
N ILE A 91 -9.94 -18.66 -15.67
CA ILE A 91 -9.95 -17.20 -15.60
C ILE A 91 -9.32 -16.63 -16.87
N PHE A 92 -9.81 -15.48 -17.31
CA PHE A 92 -9.26 -14.75 -18.46
C PHE A 92 -8.52 -13.50 -17.99
N GLY A 93 -7.49 -13.10 -18.73
CA GLY A 93 -6.74 -11.89 -18.43
C GLY A 93 -6.20 -11.19 -19.68
N SER A 94 -5.97 -9.89 -19.55
CA SER A 94 -5.35 -9.06 -20.57
C SER A 94 -4.71 -7.84 -19.92
N GLU A 95 -3.59 -7.38 -20.47
CA GLU A 95 -2.94 -6.14 -20.07
C GLU A 95 -3.13 -5.13 -21.21
N ILE A 96 -3.84 -4.02 -20.98
CA ILE A 96 -3.90 -2.96 -21.99
C ILE A 96 -2.52 -2.32 -22.16
N GLY A 97 -1.83 -2.15 -21.02
CA GLY A 97 -0.53 -1.49 -20.93
C GLY A 97 -0.61 0.02 -21.09
N GLY A 98 0.57 0.64 -21.14
CA GLY A 98 0.78 2.06 -21.41
C GLY A 98 1.80 2.26 -22.53
N PRO A 99 2.07 3.50 -22.94
CA PRO A 99 3.17 3.77 -23.87
C PRO A 99 4.51 3.42 -23.22
N ASP A 100 5.55 3.28 -24.05
CA ASP A 100 6.91 3.01 -23.60
C ASP A 100 7.33 3.98 -22.49
N VAL A 101 8.08 3.48 -21.49
CA VAL A 101 8.54 4.29 -20.35
C VAL A 101 9.19 5.59 -20.83
N GLY A 102 8.69 6.73 -20.36
CA GLY A 102 9.18 8.06 -20.73
C GLY A 102 8.68 8.60 -22.07
N ARG A 103 7.74 7.93 -22.75
CA ARG A 103 7.15 8.38 -24.03
C ARG A 103 5.63 8.31 -24.01
N GLY A 104 5.00 9.11 -24.88
CA GLY A 104 3.54 9.06 -25.11
C GLY A 104 2.69 9.54 -23.92
N CYS A 105 1.40 9.20 -23.97
CA CYS A 105 0.42 9.50 -22.91
C CYS A 105 -0.29 8.22 -22.46
N GLY A 106 -0.12 7.85 -21.19
CA GLY A 106 -0.74 6.67 -20.58
C GLY A 106 -2.25 6.58 -20.84
N GLY A 107 -2.96 7.67 -20.59
CA GLY A 107 -4.40 7.73 -20.81
C GLY A 107 -4.82 7.49 -22.27
N GLN A 108 -4.09 8.04 -23.25
CA GLN A 108 -4.39 7.78 -24.68
C GLN A 108 -4.20 6.31 -25.04
N GLY A 109 -3.17 5.66 -24.48
CA GLY A 109 -2.94 4.21 -24.64
C GLY A 109 -4.13 3.40 -24.13
N ILE A 110 -4.59 3.69 -22.92
CA ILE A 110 -5.77 3.05 -22.32
C ILE A 110 -7.03 3.26 -23.18
N SER A 111 -7.31 4.52 -23.56
CA SER A 111 -8.48 4.84 -24.39
C SER A 111 -8.44 4.15 -25.75
N HIS A 112 -7.26 4.00 -26.35
CA HIS A 112 -7.08 3.26 -27.59
C HIS A 112 -7.30 1.75 -27.38
N GLY A 113 -6.77 1.19 -26.30
CA GLY A 113 -6.95 -0.22 -25.94
C GLY A 113 -8.41 -0.62 -25.81
N PHE A 114 -9.23 0.18 -25.13
CA PHE A 114 -10.69 -0.07 -25.07
C PHE A 114 -11.35 -0.05 -26.45
N LYS A 115 -10.96 0.86 -27.35
CA LYS A 115 -11.50 0.87 -28.72
C LYS A 115 -11.14 -0.41 -29.49
N VAL A 116 -9.94 -0.94 -29.26
CA VAL A 116 -9.52 -2.23 -29.85
C VAL A 116 -10.36 -3.37 -29.28
N LEU A 117 -10.52 -3.44 -27.95
CA LEU A 117 -11.36 -4.46 -27.30
C LEU A 117 -12.82 -4.39 -27.75
N GLU A 118 -13.39 -3.18 -27.87
CA GLU A 118 -14.72 -2.94 -28.43
C GLU A 118 -14.83 -3.48 -29.86
N LYS A 119 -13.83 -3.22 -30.73
CA LYS A 119 -13.77 -3.76 -32.10
C LYS A 119 -13.67 -5.29 -32.13
N LEU A 120 -13.02 -5.89 -31.13
CA LEU A 120 -12.92 -7.34 -30.94
C LEU A 120 -14.19 -7.97 -30.31
N GLY A 121 -15.25 -7.17 -30.12
CA GLY A 121 -16.54 -7.66 -29.64
C GLY A 121 -16.62 -7.82 -28.11
N MET A 122 -15.85 -7.04 -27.34
CA MET A 122 -15.86 -7.10 -25.86
C MET A 122 -17.27 -7.12 -25.24
N ASN A 123 -18.22 -6.40 -25.83
CA ASN A 123 -19.61 -6.31 -25.36
C ASN A 123 -20.45 -7.57 -25.64
N GLU A 124 -19.98 -8.45 -26.52
CA GLU A 124 -20.65 -9.69 -26.94
C GLU A 124 -20.05 -10.93 -26.26
N TRP A 125 -18.93 -10.77 -25.54
CA TRP A 125 -18.30 -11.87 -24.85
C TRP A 125 -19.21 -12.38 -23.73
N ASN A 126 -19.44 -13.70 -23.72
CA ASN A 126 -20.20 -14.36 -22.68
C ASN A 126 -19.35 -14.45 -21.40
N LEU A 127 -19.29 -13.37 -20.63
CA LEU A 127 -18.62 -13.24 -19.35
C LEU A 127 -19.64 -12.76 -18.31
N ASP A 128 -19.44 -13.15 -17.06
CA ASP A 128 -20.25 -12.66 -15.94
C ASP A 128 -19.66 -11.35 -15.40
N TYR A 129 -18.33 -11.24 -15.38
CA TYR A 129 -17.60 -10.10 -14.84
C TYR A 129 -16.41 -9.68 -15.72
N ILE A 130 -16.23 -8.37 -15.85
CA ILE A 130 -14.99 -7.75 -16.32
C ILE A 130 -14.51 -6.83 -15.21
N VAL A 131 -13.37 -7.15 -14.60
CA VAL A 131 -12.80 -6.37 -13.48
C VAL A 131 -11.53 -5.68 -13.96
N MET A 132 -11.54 -4.35 -13.93
CA MET A 132 -10.50 -3.50 -14.48
C MET A 132 -9.65 -2.88 -13.37
N ASP A 133 -8.35 -3.10 -13.37
CA ASP A 133 -7.38 -2.53 -12.42
C ASP A 133 -6.81 -1.23 -12.98
N PHE A 134 -7.26 -0.09 -12.46
CA PHE A 134 -6.90 1.23 -12.97
C PHE A 134 -5.87 1.97 -12.10
N LEU A 135 -4.96 2.66 -12.77
CA LEU A 135 -4.12 3.66 -12.11
C LEU A 135 -4.98 4.78 -11.50
N GLY A 136 -4.89 5.00 -10.18
CA GLY A 136 -5.70 5.97 -9.45
C GLY A 136 -4.96 7.16 -8.88
N ASP A 137 -3.64 7.28 -9.10
CA ASP A 137 -2.86 8.46 -8.69
C ASP A 137 -3.30 9.72 -9.45
N VAL A 138 -3.67 9.54 -10.71
CA VAL A 138 -4.21 10.57 -11.58
C VAL A 138 -5.54 10.10 -12.17
N VAL A 139 -6.55 10.96 -12.13
CA VAL A 139 -7.89 10.68 -12.68
C VAL A 139 -8.21 11.69 -13.77
N CYS A 140 -7.36 11.74 -14.79
CA CYS A 140 -7.46 12.65 -15.91
C CYS A 140 -7.43 11.91 -17.25
N GLY A 141 -8.00 12.53 -18.29
CA GLY A 141 -8.00 12.00 -19.65
C GLY A 141 -8.44 10.53 -19.71
N GLY A 142 -7.55 9.67 -20.23
CA GLY A 142 -7.86 8.26 -20.40
C GLY A 142 -7.88 7.41 -19.13
N PHE A 143 -7.28 7.87 -18.03
CA PHE A 143 -7.41 7.19 -16.73
C PHE A 143 -8.78 7.42 -16.08
N ALA A 144 -9.52 8.43 -16.55
CA ALA A 144 -10.91 8.65 -16.20
C ALA A 144 -11.88 7.95 -17.16
N THR A 145 -11.42 7.24 -18.20
CA THR A 145 -12.29 6.63 -19.22
C THR A 145 -13.40 5.74 -18.65
N PRO A 146 -13.16 4.89 -17.64
CA PRO A 146 -14.22 4.11 -17.01
C PRO A 146 -15.37 4.97 -16.51
N LEU A 147 -15.03 6.08 -15.85
CA LEU A 147 -15.98 7.03 -15.28
C LEU A 147 -16.65 7.85 -16.39
N ALA A 148 -15.85 8.39 -17.30
CA ALA A 148 -16.25 9.37 -18.30
C ALA A 148 -17.10 8.78 -19.44
N ARG A 149 -16.78 7.55 -19.86
CA ARG A 149 -17.56 6.82 -20.89
C ARG A 149 -18.59 5.87 -20.29
N SER A 150 -18.71 5.83 -18.95
CA SER A 150 -19.54 4.85 -18.23
C SER A 150 -19.27 3.41 -18.68
N LEU A 151 -17.99 3.07 -18.89
CA LEU A 151 -17.59 1.69 -19.20
C LEU A 151 -17.67 0.81 -17.95
N ALA A 152 -17.35 1.37 -16.78
CA ALA A 152 -17.58 0.68 -15.52
C ALA A 152 -18.99 1.02 -15.04
N GLU A 153 -19.75 0.00 -14.65
CA GLU A 153 -21.02 0.20 -13.93
C GLU A 153 -20.72 0.62 -12.49
N GLU A 154 -19.67 0.02 -11.92
CA GLU A 154 -19.37 0.08 -10.50
C GLU A 154 -17.88 0.26 -10.23
N VAL A 155 -17.55 1.05 -9.22
CA VAL A 155 -16.19 1.40 -8.84
C VAL A 155 -15.96 1.10 -7.38
N ILE A 156 -14.84 0.43 -7.10
CA ILE A 156 -14.33 0.20 -5.75
C ILE A 156 -12.99 0.93 -5.62
N ILE A 157 -12.76 1.59 -4.50
CA ILE A 157 -11.50 2.32 -4.25
C ILE A 157 -10.72 1.61 -3.14
N VAL A 158 -9.50 1.17 -3.44
CA VAL A 158 -8.57 0.60 -2.47
C VAL A 158 -7.81 1.72 -1.79
N VAL A 159 -7.84 1.72 -0.46
CA VAL A 159 -7.21 2.72 0.40
C VAL A 159 -6.37 2.08 1.48
N GLY A 160 -5.44 2.84 2.04
CA GLY A 160 -4.83 2.57 3.34
C GLY A 160 -5.09 3.75 4.28
N HIS A 161 -4.45 3.73 5.44
CA HIS A 161 -4.61 4.77 6.45
C HIS A 161 -3.76 6.02 6.19
N ASP A 162 -2.86 5.98 5.22
CA ASP A 162 -1.98 7.11 4.91
C ASP A 162 -2.69 8.24 4.16
N ARG A 163 -2.28 9.48 4.45
CA ARG A 163 -2.85 10.69 3.87
C ARG A 163 -2.88 10.68 2.34
N GLN A 164 -1.84 10.17 1.69
CA GLN A 164 -1.76 10.19 0.24
C GLN A 164 -2.75 9.19 -0.39
N SER A 165 -2.95 8.03 0.23
CA SER A 165 -3.95 7.07 -0.22
C SER A 165 -5.36 7.63 -0.14
N LEU A 166 -5.72 8.25 0.99
CA LEU A 166 -7.04 8.84 1.19
C LEU A 166 -7.24 10.09 0.31
N TYR A 167 -6.17 10.84 0.04
CA TYR A 167 -6.20 11.97 -0.90
C TYR A 167 -6.50 11.51 -2.33
N ALA A 168 -5.87 10.42 -2.78
CA ALA A 168 -6.17 9.81 -4.08
C ALA A 168 -7.64 9.35 -4.13
N ALA A 169 -8.13 8.70 -3.08
CA ALA A 169 -9.53 8.27 -2.99
C ALA A 169 -10.51 9.44 -3.07
N ASN A 170 -10.24 10.56 -2.37
CA ASN A 170 -11.04 11.77 -2.44
C ASN A 170 -11.07 12.35 -3.87
N ASN A 171 -9.94 12.34 -4.58
CA ASN A 171 -9.87 12.79 -5.97
C ASN A 171 -10.64 11.88 -6.93
N ILE A 172 -10.59 10.55 -6.74
CA ILE A 172 -11.38 9.59 -7.51
C ILE A 172 -12.88 9.83 -7.27
N ALA A 173 -13.28 10.02 -6.00
CA ALA A 173 -14.66 10.35 -5.66
C ALA A 173 -15.10 11.68 -6.30
N ARG A 174 -14.24 12.70 -6.29
CA ARG A 174 -14.51 13.97 -6.96
C ARG A 174 -14.70 13.82 -8.47
N ALA A 175 -13.87 13.00 -9.12
CA ALA A 175 -14.01 12.70 -10.54
C ALA A 175 -15.31 11.96 -10.84
N ALA A 176 -15.64 10.92 -10.06
CA ALA A 176 -16.89 10.17 -10.21
C ALA A 176 -18.11 11.07 -10.02
N HIS A 177 -18.09 11.95 -9.01
CA HIS A 177 -19.15 12.93 -8.78
C HIS A 177 -19.31 13.87 -9.97
N TYR A 178 -18.20 14.40 -10.50
CA TYR A 178 -18.21 15.28 -11.68
C TYR A 178 -18.78 14.61 -12.92
N PHE A 179 -18.40 13.36 -13.24
CA PHE A 179 -18.98 12.67 -14.40
C PHE A 179 -20.45 12.33 -14.21
N ARG A 180 -20.88 12.05 -12.98
CA ARG A 180 -22.30 11.85 -12.66
C ARG A 180 -23.13 13.11 -12.89
N THR A 181 -22.64 14.30 -12.55
CA THR A 181 -23.37 15.56 -12.83
C THR A 181 -23.48 15.86 -14.33
N MET A 182 -22.61 15.27 -15.15
CA MET A 182 -22.69 15.32 -16.61
C MET A 182 -23.54 14.19 -17.23
N GLY A 183 -24.22 13.38 -16.42
CA GLY A 183 -25.11 12.30 -16.87
C GLY A 183 -24.45 10.93 -17.00
N GLY A 184 -23.22 10.74 -16.50
CA GLY A 184 -22.59 9.43 -16.41
C GLY A 184 -23.32 8.50 -15.44
N SER A 185 -23.34 7.20 -15.73
CA SER A 185 -24.06 6.19 -14.94
C SER A 185 -23.18 5.43 -13.94
N THR A 186 -21.85 5.59 -14.01
CA THR A 186 -20.89 4.93 -13.11
C THR A 186 -21.19 5.22 -11.64
N GLN A 187 -21.23 4.18 -10.80
CA GLN A 187 -21.49 4.30 -9.37
C GLN A 187 -20.28 3.91 -8.53
N LEU A 188 -20.07 4.58 -7.40
CA LEU A 188 -19.12 4.12 -6.38
C LEU A 188 -19.81 3.10 -5.48
N LEU A 189 -19.17 1.97 -5.19
CA LEU A 189 -19.66 1.00 -4.21
C LEU A 189 -19.14 1.30 -2.80
N GLY A 190 -17.86 1.66 -2.69
CA GLY A 190 -17.23 1.93 -1.41
C GLY A 190 -15.72 1.74 -1.42
N LEU A 191 -15.16 1.61 -0.22
CA LEU A 191 -13.73 1.53 0.04
C LEU A 191 -13.31 0.11 0.43
N ILE A 192 -12.12 -0.32 0.00
CA ILE A 192 -11.44 -1.48 0.58
C ILE A 192 -10.22 -0.95 1.32
N VAL A 193 -10.19 -1.15 2.65
CA VAL A 193 -9.02 -0.79 3.44
C VAL A 193 -8.02 -1.93 3.32
N ASN A 194 -6.87 -1.69 2.69
CA ASN A 194 -5.82 -2.65 2.52
C ASN A 194 -4.63 -2.35 3.42
N ARG A 195 -3.91 -3.41 3.82
CA ARG A 195 -2.86 -3.36 4.85
C ARG A 195 -3.37 -2.67 6.11
N ASP A 196 -4.57 -3.06 6.53
CA ASP A 196 -5.20 -2.53 7.72
C ASP A 196 -4.29 -2.79 8.93
N ASP A 197 -3.85 -1.72 9.57
CA ASP A 197 -2.98 -1.72 10.76
C ASP A 197 -3.78 -1.52 12.06
N GLY A 198 -5.11 -1.47 11.96
CA GLY A 198 -6.02 -1.29 13.09
C GLY A 198 -6.24 0.17 13.51
N THR A 199 -5.68 1.14 12.78
CA THR A 199 -6.00 2.55 13.00
C THR A 199 -7.38 2.92 12.42
N ASP A 200 -7.92 4.07 12.85
CA ASP A 200 -9.27 4.53 12.51
C ASP A 200 -9.30 5.61 11.41
N THR A 201 -8.15 5.90 10.79
CA THR A 201 -8.04 7.05 9.88
C THR A 201 -8.91 6.84 8.63
N ALA A 202 -8.92 5.63 8.08
CA ALA A 202 -9.80 5.28 6.96
C ALA A 202 -11.29 5.32 7.36
N ASP A 203 -11.65 4.99 8.61
CA ASP A 203 -13.02 5.08 9.13
C ASP A 203 -13.51 6.52 9.18
N ARG A 204 -12.72 7.41 9.78
CA ARG A 204 -13.01 8.85 9.83
C ARG A 204 -13.16 9.44 8.43
N PHE A 205 -12.31 9.01 7.50
CA PHE A 205 -12.44 9.41 6.10
C PHE A 205 -13.74 8.89 5.48
N ALA A 206 -14.03 7.60 5.65
CA ALA A 206 -15.22 6.93 5.12
C ALA A 206 -16.51 7.60 5.60
N GLU A 207 -16.59 7.92 6.90
CA GLU A 207 -17.71 8.65 7.49
C GLU A 207 -17.82 10.08 6.94
N ALA A 208 -16.71 10.81 6.91
CA ALA A 208 -16.71 12.20 6.43
C ALA A 208 -17.12 12.34 4.96
N ILE A 209 -16.64 11.44 4.08
CA ILE A 209 -16.95 11.47 2.65
C ILE A 209 -18.31 10.82 2.33
N GLY A 210 -18.83 9.98 3.22
CA GLY A 210 -20.07 9.22 3.02
C GLY A 210 -19.90 7.95 2.17
N LEU A 211 -18.71 7.33 2.15
CA LEU A 211 -18.46 6.07 1.42
C LEU A 211 -18.30 4.90 2.38
N PRO A 212 -19.02 3.77 2.21
CA PRO A 212 -18.91 2.64 3.12
C PRO A 212 -17.58 1.89 2.94
N ILE A 213 -17.04 1.34 4.03
CA ILE A 213 -15.96 0.36 3.96
C ILE A 213 -16.57 -1.01 3.65
N LEU A 214 -16.20 -1.57 2.49
CA LEU A 214 -16.71 -2.84 1.99
C LEU A 214 -16.03 -4.02 2.68
N THR A 215 -14.71 -3.97 2.83
CA THR A 215 -13.92 -4.97 3.55
C THR A 215 -12.58 -4.39 4.01
N ARG A 216 -11.92 -5.11 4.91
CA ARG A 216 -10.63 -4.76 5.52
C ARG A 216 -9.66 -5.91 5.33
N VAL A 217 -8.63 -5.70 4.52
CA VAL A 217 -7.57 -6.66 4.28
C VAL A 217 -6.43 -6.39 5.28
N PRO A 218 -6.19 -7.29 6.25
CA PRO A 218 -5.21 -7.05 7.30
C PRO A 218 -3.78 -7.08 6.76
N LEU A 219 -2.88 -6.36 7.43
CA LEU A 219 -1.44 -6.48 7.15
C LEU A 219 -0.93 -7.87 7.60
N ASN A 220 -0.65 -8.74 6.63
CA ASN A 220 -0.20 -10.11 6.89
C ASN A 220 1.11 -10.43 6.15
N HIS A 221 2.14 -10.80 6.92
CA HIS A 221 3.48 -11.10 6.37
C HIS A 221 3.50 -12.33 5.45
N ARG A 222 2.77 -13.39 5.80
CA ARG A 222 2.71 -14.61 4.98
C ARG A 222 2.05 -14.31 3.63
N VAL A 223 0.94 -13.57 3.63
CA VAL A 223 0.25 -13.18 2.41
C VAL A 223 1.10 -12.24 1.56
N ARG A 224 1.86 -11.33 2.19
CA ARG A 224 2.84 -10.52 1.47
C ARG A 224 3.85 -11.38 0.71
N LEU A 225 4.43 -12.40 1.36
CA LEU A 225 5.39 -13.31 0.70
C LEU A 225 4.76 -14.09 -0.47
N LEU A 226 3.49 -14.49 -0.33
CA LEU A 226 2.73 -15.12 -1.42
C LEU A 226 2.56 -14.15 -2.60
N ALA A 227 2.11 -12.92 -2.33
CA ALA A 227 1.91 -11.89 -3.34
C ALA A 227 3.21 -11.52 -4.06
N ASP A 228 4.32 -11.36 -3.31
CA ASP A 228 5.65 -11.10 -3.86
C ASP A 228 6.14 -12.27 -4.76
N SER A 229 5.60 -13.48 -4.54
CA SER A 229 5.85 -14.68 -5.35
C SER A 229 4.77 -14.93 -6.41
N CYS A 230 3.92 -13.94 -6.71
CA CYS A 230 2.80 -14.04 -7.66
C CYS A 230 1.79 -15.16 -7.35
N LYS A 231 1.56 -15.43 -6.06
CA LYS A 231 0.56 -16.40 -5.59
C LYS A 231 -0.66 -15.72 -4.99
N LEU A 232 -1.81 -16.39 -5.13
CA LEU A 232 -3.06 -15.93 -4.55
C LEU A 232 -3.02 -15.99 -3.02
N ALA A 233 -3.59 -14.98 -2.38
CA ALA A 233 -3.80 -14.97 -0.93
C ALA A 233 -4.84 -16.00 -0.48
N LEU A 234 -5.66 -16.51 -1.41
CA LEU A 234 -6.67 -17.55 -1.16
C LEU A 234 -6.06 -18.87 -0.63
N GLU A 235 -4.74 -19.06 -0.70
CA GLU A 235 -4.04 -20.16 0.01
C GLU A 235 -4.07 -20.01 1.55
N VAL A 236 -4.47 -18.85 2.05
CA VAL A 236 -4.62 -18.54 3.47
C VAL A 236 -6.12 -18.40 3.76
N ALA A 237 -6.65 -19.29 4.61
CA ALA A 237 -8.08 -19.40 4.90
C ALA A 237 -8.75 -18.06 5.28
N GLU A 238 -8.09 -17.26 6.14
CA GLU A 238 -8.57 -15.92 6.51
C GLU A 238 -8.84 -15.01 5.30
N PHE A 239 -7.97 -15.07 4.29
CA PHE A 239 -8.09 -14.25 3.08
C PHE A 239 -9.08 -14.87 2.09
N ASP A 240 -9.17 -16.20 2.02
CA ASP A 240 -10.21 -16.87 1.23
C ASP A 240 -11.61 -16.53 1.75
N ASP A 241 -11.82 -16.56 3.07
CA ASP A 241 -13.08 -16.16 3.70
C ASP A 241 -13.40 -14.68 3.43
N LEU A 242 -12.42 -13.79 3.56
CA LEU A 242 -12.57 -12.36 3.32
C LEU A 242 -12.98 -12.06 1.88
N PHE A 243 -12.25 -12.61 0.90
CA PHE A 243 -12.56 -12.39 -0.50
C PHE A 243 -13.84 -13.15 -0.91
N GLY A 244 -14.12 -14.30 -0.29
CA GLY A 244 -15.36 -15.06 -0.46
C GLY A 244 -16.60 -14.29 -0.02
N ASP A 245 -16.54 -13.63 1.13
CA ASP A 245 -17.61 -12.74 1.58
C ASP A 245 -17.79 -11.55 0.63
N LEU A 246 -16.71 -10.85 0.27
CA LEU A 246 -16.76 -9.72 -0.65
C LEU A 246 -17.33 -10.11 -2.02
N ALA A 247 -16.79 -11.18 -2.63
CA ALA A 247 -17.24 -11.71 -3.91
C ALA A 247 -18.71 -12.15 -3.85
N GLY A 248 -19.10 -12.83 -2.77
CA GLY A 248 -20.48 -13.25 -2.54
C GLY A 248 -21.44 -12.07 -2.44
N ARG A 249 -21.11 -11.03 -1.67
CA ARG A 249 -21.91 -9.81 -1.55
C ARG A 249 -22.02 -9.06 -2.87
N ILE A 250 -20.95 -9.00 -3.65
CA ILE A 250 -20.98 -8.46 -5.02
C ILE A 250 -21.93 -9.30 -5.88
N ALA A 251 -21.75 -10.62 -5.93
CA ALA A 251 -22.54 -11.51 -6.79
C ALA A 251 -24.05 -11.47 -6.47
N ARG A 252 -24.41 -11.40 -5.19
CA ARG A 252 -25.80 -11.30 -4.72
C ARG A 252 -26.37 -9.88 -4.79
N ARG A 253 -25.59 -8.88 -5.24
CA ARG A 253 -25.95 -7.45 -5.29
C ARG A 253 -26.37 -6.90 -3.93
N GLU A 254 -25.69 -7.34 -2.87
CA GLU A 254 -25.92 -6.88 -1.49
C GLU A 254 -25.18 -5.58 -1.17
N ILE A 255 -24.27 -5.14 -2.05
CA ILE A 255 -23.56 -3.86 -1.96
C ILE A 255 -24.29 -2.84 -2.83
N PRO A 256 -25.13 -1.95 -2.25
CA PRO A 256 -25.82 -0.94 -3.04
C PRO A 256 -24.84 0.13 -3.54
N PRO A 257 -25.07 0.69 -4.74
CA PRO A 257 -24.44 1.93 -5.17
C PRO A 257 -24.54 3.04 -4.14
N CYS A 258 -23.41 3.66 -3.81
CA CYS A 258 -23.39 4.86 -2.98
C CYS A 258 -23.71 6.09 -3.83
N THR A 259 -24.91 6.64 -3.61
CA THR A 259 -25.37 7.85 -4.29
C THR A 259 -25.18 9.11 -3.44
N ASP A 260 -25.14 8.96 -2.11
CA ASP A 260 -25.08 10.05 -1.14
C ASP A 260 -23.67 10.18 -0.53
N TYR A 261 -22.68 10.49 -1.38
CA TYR A 261 -21.33 10.82 -0.95
C TYR A 261 -20.98 12.23 -1.42
N ARG A 262 -20.12 12.91 -0.65
CA ARG A 262 -19.62 14.25 -0.95
C ARG A 262 -18.10 14.28 -0.83
N PRO A 263 -17.38 14.49 -1.95
CA PRO A 263 -15.93 14.71 -1.91
C PRO A 263 -15.58 15.86 -0.96
N LEU A 264 -14.57 15.66 -0.13
CA LEU A 264 -14.16 16.61 0.90
C LEU A 264 -13.39 17.78 0.27
N ALA A 265 -13.65 18.99 0.76
CA ALA A 265 -12.76 20.12 0.56
C ALA A 265 -11.41 19.88 1.28
N TYR A 266 -10.40 20.71 1.00
CA TYR A 266 -9.05 20.44 1.50
C TYR A 266 -8.93 20.59 3.02
N ASP A 267 -9.58 21.59 3.59
CA ASP A 267 -9.69 21.81 5.04
C ASP A 267 -10.42 20.66 5.75
N GLU A 268 -11.56 20.23 5.20
CA GLU A 268 -12.32 19.06 5.70
C GLU A 268 -11.49 17.78 5.61
N PHE A 269 -10.73 17.61 4.53
CA PHE A 269 -9.81 16.49 4.35
C PHE A 269 -8.66 16.52 5.36
N LEU A 270 -8.10 17.68 5.68
CA LEU A 270 -7.06 17.80 6.73
C LEU A 270 -7.61 17.47 8.12
N ALA A 271 -8.86 17.85 8.40
CA ALA A 271 -9.52 17.53 9.66
C ALA A 271 -9.63 16.01 9.89
N VAL A 272 -9.72 15.21 8.82
CA VAL A 272 -9.65 13.74 8.89
C VAL A 272 -8.33 13.24 9.50
N PHE A 273 -7.26 14.05 9.54
CA PHE A 273 -5.98 13.71 10.18
C PHE A 273 -5.74 14.49 11.48
N GLY A 274 -6.74 15.22 11.98
CA GLY A 274 -6.58 16.13 13.12
C GLY A 274 -5.72 17.36 12.79
N ALA A 275 -5.54 17.67 11.50
CA ALA A 275 -4.81 18.83 11.03
C ALA A 275 -5.77 19.93 10.57
N THR A 276 -5.29 21.16 10.56
CA THR A 276 -6.02 22.33 10.05
C THR A 276 -5.16 23.05 9.02
N GLU A 277 -5.78 23.55 7.96
CA GLU A 277 -5.08 24.44 7.03
C GLU A 277 -4.69 25.74 7.74
N PRO A 278 -3.42 26.18 7.68
CA PRO A 278 -3.02 27.47 8.21
C PRO A 278 -3.81 28.61 7.56
N PRO A 279 -4.19 29.65 8.30
CA PRO A 279 -4.91 30.78 7.72
C PRO A 279 -4.02 31.59 6.78
N GLY A 280 -4.64 32.14 5.74
CA GLY A 280 -3.95 32.98 4.74
C GLY A 280 -3.39 32.18 3.56
N MET A 281 -2.77 32.88 2.62
CA MET A 281 -2.06 32.27 1.49
C MET A 281 -0.55 32.30 1.76
N PRO A 282 0.22 31.34 1.25
CA PRO A 282 1.68 31.47 1.17
C PRO A 282 2.05 32.76 0.44
N GLU A 283 3.17 33.37 0.83
CA GLU A 283 3.72 34.53 0.13
C GLU A 283 4.13 34.13 -1.30
N ALA A 284 3.71 34.95 -2.27
CA ALA A 284 4.02 34.70 -3.68
C ALA A 284 5.46 35.11 -3.98
N ALA A 285 6.22 34.22 -4.62
CA ALA A 285 7.58 34.53 -5.06
C ALA A 285 7.57 35.65 -6.12
N THR A 286 8.52 36.56 -6.00
CA THR A 286 8.78 37.64 -6.95
C THR A 286 9.74 37.19 -8.06
N GLU A 287 9.72 37.88 -9.21
CA GLU A 287 10.71 37.63 -10.27
C GLU A 287 12.14 37.83 -9.78
N GLN A 288 12.38 38.81 -8.91
CA GLN A 288 13.70 39.07 -8.37
C GLN A 288 14.22 37.91 -7.51
N GLU A 289 13.36 37.30 -6.68
CA GLU A 289 13.75 36.14 -5.87
C GLU A 289 14.05 34.90 -6.72
N LEU A 290 13.38 34.73 -7.86
CA LEU A 290 13.57 33.57 -8.74
C LEU A 290 14.70 33.73 -9.76
N PHE A 291 15.02 34.97 -10.17
CA PHE A 291 15.93 35.25 -11.28
C PHE A 291 17.18 36.07 -10.90
N SER A 292 17.34 36.47 -9.63
CA SER A 292 18.60 37.08 -9.17
C SER A 292 19.63 36.03 -8.77
N ASP A 293 20.92 36.32 -8.97
CA ASP A 293 22.04 35.50 -8.51
C ASP A 293 22.25 35.57 -6.98
N SER A 294 21.29 36.13 -6.24
CA SER A 294 21.36 36.35 -4.81
C SER A 294 20.97 35.06 -4.09
N HIS A 295 21.95 34.24 -3.69
CA HIS A 295 21.69 33.17 -2.74
C HIS A 295 21.40 33.78 -1.35
N HIS A 296 20.27 33.41 -0.75
CA HIS A 296 20.08 33.65 0.68
C HIS A 296 21.22 32.99 1.47
N ALA A 297 21.72 33.68 2.49
CA ALA A 297 22.74 33.14 3.38
C ALA A 297 22.31 31.75 3.89
N GLU A 298 23.22 30.77 3.85
CA GLU A 298 22.95 29.45 4.40
C GLU A 298 22.49 29.59 5.85
N ALA A 299 21.20 29.33 6.08
CA ALA A 299 20.71 29.08 7.42
C ALA A 299 21.41 27.81 7.90
N THR A 300 22.47 27.98 8.68
CA THR A 300 23.11 26.89 9.40
C THR A 300 22.09 26.43 10.42
N VAL A 301 21.36 25.36 10.09
CA VAL A 301 20.57 24.64 11.08
C VAL A 301 21.58 24.01 12.01
N ASP A 302 21.73 24.57 13.21
CA ASP A 302 22.53 23.96 14.27
C ASP A 302 21.79 22.71 14.74
N LEU A 303 22.02 21.61 14.02
CA LEU A 303 21.69 20.27 14.48
C LEU A 303 22.67 19.93 15.60
N SER A 304 22.39 20.43 16.79
CA SER A 304 23.09 19.97 17.99
C SER A 304 22.72 18.51 18.24
N LEU A 305 23.51 17.61 17.68
CA LEU A 305 23.58 16.25 18.21
C LEU A 305 24.15 16.40 19.61
N THR A 306 23.30 16.19 20.62
CA THR A 306 23.79 16.05 21.99
C THR A 306 24.67 14.80 21.99
N VAL A 307 25.98 14.99 21.88
CA VAL A 307 26.94 13.91 22.11
C VAL A 307 26.81 13.55 23.57
N LEU A 308 26.05 12.49 23.86
CA LEU A 308 26.05 11.88 25.18
C LEU A 308 27.50 11.50 25.46
N ARG A 309 28.09 12.13 26.48
CA ARG A 309 29.46 11.86 26.92
C ARG A 309 29.60 10.36 27.14
N GLN A 310 30.47 9.70 26.38
CA GLN A 310 31.00 8.41 26.79
C GLN A 310 31.63 8.60 28.16
N VAL A 311 31.22 7.78 29.13
CA VAL A 311 31.89 7.73 30.44
C VAL A 311 33.37 7.41 30.17
N HIS A 312 34.27 8.29 30.60
CA HIS A 312 35.71 8.06 30.46
C HIS A 312 36.18 7.22 31.63
N VAL A 313 36.37 5.93 31.38
CA VAL A 313 36.73 4.95 32.40
C VAL A 313 38.22 4.65 32.32
N ALA A 314 38.97 4.90 33.40
CA ALA A 314 40.39 4.56 33.49
C ALA A 314 40.64 3.12 34.00
N ASP A 315 39.68 2.52 34.71
CA ASP A 315 39.75 1.15 35.22
C ASP A 315 39.50 0.14 34.06
N PRO A 316 40.43 -0.81 33.81
CA PRO A 316 40.30 -1.78 32.71
C PRO A 316 39.08 -2.71 32.80
N VAL A 317 38.63 -3.01 34.02
CA VAL A 317 37.48 -3.88 34.29
C VAL A 317 36.18 -3.14 34.00
N GLN A 318 36.06 -1.91 34.50
CA GLN A 318 34.92 -1.05 34.21
C GLN A 318 34.83 -0.75 32.69
N ARG A 319 35.97 -0.54 32.02
CA ARG A 319 36.01 -0.36 30.56
C ARG A 319 35.49 -1.58 29.81
N ARG A 320 35.88 -2.79 30.22
CA ARG A 320 35.38 -4.03 29.64
C ARG A 320 33.87 -4.19 29.84
N VAL A 321 33.35 -3.84 31.01
CA VAL A 321 31.90 -3.85 31.27
C VAL A 321 31.17 -2.86 30.37
N GLN A 322 31.69 -1.65 30.22
CA GLN A 322 31.14 -0.65 29.30
C GLN A 322 31.09 -1.16 27.85
N GLU A 323 32.22 -1.67 27.34
CA GLU A 323 32.31 -2.19 25.97
C GLU A 323 31.31 -3.35 25.74
N MET A 324 31.10 -4.21 26.73
CA MET A 324 30.15 -5.33 26.64
C MET A 324 28.69 -4.89 26.68
N LEU A 325 28.33 -3.93 27.55
CA LEU A 325 26.98 -3.36 27.60
C LEU A 325 26.64 -2.61 26.31
N GLU A 326 27.57 -1.80 25.79
CA GLU A 326 27.40 -1.08 24.54
C GLU A 326 27.27 -2.04 23.35
N SER A 327 27.95 -3.19 23.37
CA SER A 327 27.85 -4.22 22.31
C SER A 327 26.46 -4.84 22.19
N ILE A 328 25.66 -4.79 23.25
CA ILE A 328 24.26 -5.27 23.28
C ILE A 328 23.24 -4.14 23.21
N GLY A 329 23.69 -2.92 22.87
CA GLY A 329 22.83 -1.74 22.67
C GLY A 329 22.41 -1.02 23.95
N ILE A 330 23.05 -1.31 25.10
CA ILE A 330 22.81 -0.59 26.35
C ILE A 330 23.85 0.56 26.45
N HIS A 331 23.37 1.80 26.33
CA HIS A 331 24.23 2.97 26.37
C HIS A 331 24.55 3.37 27.81
N VAL A 332 25.82 3.25 28.22
CA VAL A 332 26.26 3.54 29.59
C VAL A 332 26.50 5.05 29.77
N THR A 333 25.72 5.68 30.63
CA THR A 333 25.79 7.11 30.99
C THR A 333 26.45 7.37 32.34
N GLY A 334 26.65 6.33 33.15
CA GLY A 334 27.40 6.37 34.42
C GLY A 334 27.96 5.00 34.74
N LEU A 335 29.11 4.94 35.41
CA LEU A 335 29.73 3.67 35.79
C LEU A 335 30.55 3.84 37.06
N ASP A 336 30.09 3.22 38.13
CA ASP A 336 30.70 3.30 39.46
C ASP A 336 31.13 1.90 39.92
N ARG A 337 32.17 1.85 40.74
CA ARG A 337 32.67 0.61 41.34
C ARG A 337 32.89 0.85 42.82
N GLU A 338 32.11 0.16 43.63
CA GLU A 338 32.23 0.19 45.09
C GLU A 338 32.82 -1.12 45.61
N ALA A 339 33.56 -1.04 46.72
CA ALA A 339 34.29 -2.19 47.27
C ALA A 339 33.36 -3.32 47.74
N ASP A 340 32.15 -2.98 48.20
CA ASP A 340 31.19 -3.92 48.79
C ASP A 340 30.06 -4.33 47.81
N GLU A 341 29.76 -3.49 46.80
CA GLU A 341 28.64 -3.71 45.87
C GLU A 341 29.06 -4.08 44.44
N GLY A 342 30.35 -3.98 44.11
CA GLY A 342 30.89 -4.26 42.80
C GLY A 342 30.60 -3.16 41.78
N ILE A 343 30.35 -3.52 40.51
CA ILE A 343 30.14 -2.54 39.43
C ILE A 343 28.65 -2.22 39.28
N THR A 344 28.33 -0.94 39.21
CA THR A 344 26.99 -0.43 38.88
C THR A 344 27.09 0.46 37.64
N ALA A 345 26.29 0.16 36.62
CA ALA A 345 26.21 0.91 35.38
C ALA A 345 24.87 1.64 35.31
N THR A 346 24.87 2.90 34.88
CA THR A 346 23.66 3.67 34.65
C THR A 346 23.43 3.81 33.15
N SER A 347 22.21 3.56 32.68
CA SER A 347 21.80 3.78 31.29
C SER A 347 20.54 4.64 31.26
N GLY A 348 20.71 5.94 31.05
CA GLY A 348 19.61 6.91 31.15
C GLY A 348 19.05 6.97 32.58
N ALA A 349 17.81 6.52 32.75
CA ALA A 349 17.14 6.42 34.06
C ALA A 349 17.23 5.02 34.70
N THR A 350 17.88 4.06 34.03
CA THR A 350 18.00 2.67 34.50
C THR A 350 19.29 2.48 35.28
N GLU A 351 19.22 1.94 36.49
CA GLU A 351 20.38 1.50 37.27
C GLU A 351 20.59 -0.01 37.05
N ILE A 352 21.80 -0.42 36.64
CA ILE A 352 22.16 -1.82 36.36
C ILE A 352 23.26 -2.25 37.33
N ARG A 353 22.91 -3.07 38.31
CA ARG A 353 23.84 -3.60 39.32
C ARG A 353 24.45 -4.90 38.84
N ILE A 354 25.73 -4.88 38.52
CA ILE A 354 26.45 -5.99 37.93
C ILE A 354 27.24 -6.76 38.99
N GLY A 355 27.72 -6.09 40.04
CA GLY A 355 28.50 -6.74 41.08
C GLY A 355 29.90 -7.12 40.61
N GLU A 356 30.41 -8.26 41.07
CA GLU A 356 31.72 -8.75 40.62
C GLU A 356 31.68 -9.24 39.15
N PRO A 357 32.71 -8.92 38.35
CA PRO A 357 32.78 -9.20 36.92
C PRO A 357 33.23 -10.63 36.61
N THR A 358 33.38 -11.50 37.62
CA THR A 358 33.92 -12.85 37.48
C THR A 358 33.05 -13.80 36.66
N ASP A 359 31.81 -13.40 36.36
CA ASP A 359 30.85 -14.16 35.54
C ASP A 359 30.05 -13.28 34.56
N LEU A 360 30.75 -12.34 33.91
CA LEU A 360 30.13 -11.30 33.10
C LEU A 360 29.37 -11.85 31.87
N ASP A 361 29.85 -12.94 31.27
CA ASP A 361 29.24 -13.52 30.07
C ASP A 361 27.82 -14.07 30.32
N HIS A 362 27.60 -14.74 31.45
CA HIS A 362 26.27 -15.24 31.84
C HIS A 362 25.31 -14.08 32.16
N LYS A 363 25.81 -13.01 32.82
CA LYS A 363 25.04 -11.80 33.10
C LYS A 363 24.64 -11.07 31.80
N MET A 364 25.51 -11.06 30.78
CA MET A 364 25.21 -10.43 29.48
C MET A 364 24.10 -11.14 28.72
N ALA A 365 24.00 -12.47 28.81
CA ALA A 365 22.92 -13.20 28.15
C ALA A 365 21.54 -12.75 28.64
N PHE A 366 21.41 -12.47 29.95
CA PHE A 366 20.21 -11.95 30.56
C PHE A 366 19.92 -10.50 30.14
N LEU A 367 20.92 -9.61 30.20
CA LEU A 367 20.77 -8.21 29.79
C LEU A 367 20.43 -8.09 28.29
N ALA A 368 21.02 -8.91 27.43
CA ALA A 368 20.71 -8.95 26.01
C ALA A 368 19.29 -9.49 25.72
N ALA A 369 18.75 -10.35 26.60
CA ALA A 369 17.36 -10.78 26.52
C ALA A 369 16.42 -9.63 26.90
N LEU A 370 16.71 -8.90 27.98
CA LEU A 370 15.93 -7.73 28.39
C LEU A 370 15.97 -6.60 27.36
N ALA A 371 17.14 -6.27 26.82
CA ALA A 371 17.30 -5.22 25.81
C ALA A 371 16.45 -5.48 24.55
N ARG A 372 16.30 -6.75 24.13
CA ARG A 372 15.47 -7.15 22.99
C ARG A 372 13.96 -6.99 23.23
N THR A 373 13.52 -6.86 24.48
CA THR A 373 12.09 -6.63 24.80
C THR A 373 11.63 -5.20 24.49
N GLY A 374 12.56 -4.24 24.42
CA GLY A 374 12.25 -2.81 24.23
C GLY A 374 11.55 -2.16 25.42
N GLN A 375 11.42 -2.84 26.55
CA GLN A 375 10.85 -2.29 27.79
C GLN A 375 11.88 -1.45 28.54
N THR A 376 11.39 -0.42 29.24
CA THR A 376 12.20 0.46 30.10
C THR A 376 12.12 -0.03 31.54
N PHE A 377 13.27 -0.15 32.22
CA PHE A 377 13.37 -0.57 33.61
C PHE A 377 13.91 0.58 34.47
N ALA A 378 13.51 0.65 35.73
CA ALA A 378 14.12 1.57 36.69
C ALA A 378 15.39 0.97 37.29
N GLU A 379 15.38 -0.34 37.56
CA GLU A 379 16.50 -1.07 38.16
C GLU A 379 16.61 -2.47 37.53
N ILE A 380 17.84 -2.91 37.27
CA ILE A 380 18.17 -4.27 36.85
C ILE A 380 19.33 -4.75 37.73
N ASP A 381 19.11 -5.77 38.55
CA ASP A 381 20.12 -6.36 39.42
C ASP A 381 20.51 -7.75 38.92
N VAL A 382 21.76 -7.87 38.44
CA VAL A 382 22.39 -9.11 37.98
C VAL A 382 23.63 -9.45 38.80
N ARG A 383 23.74 -8.95 40.04
CA ARG A 383 24.85 -9.29 40.95
C ARG A 383 24.99 -10.80 41.13
N TYR A 384 23.86 -11.49 41.21
CA TYR A 384 23.72 -12.95 41.30
C TYR A 384 23.17 -13.49 39.98
N ALA A 385 24.01 -14.18 39.19
CA ALA A 385 23.64 -14.66 37.85
C ALA A 385 22.52 -15.72 37.86
N ASP A 386 22.36 -16.42 38.98
CA ASP A 386 21.34 -17.44 39.25
C ASP A 386 20.01 -16.86 39.78
N ALA A 387 19.99 -15.58 40.17
CA ALA A 387 18.80 -14.90 40.68
C ALA A 387 18.75 -13.43 40.23
N PRO A 388 18.69 -13.15 38.91
CA PRO A 388 18.57 -11.79 38.42
C PRO A 388 17.18 -11.21 38.72
N SER A 389 17.11 -9.91 38.96
CA SER A 389 15.86 -9.19 39.20
C SER A 389 15.82 -7.86 38.45
N TYR A 390 14.62 -7.37 38.15
CA TYR A 390 14.42 -6.07 37.50
C TYR A 390 13.08 -5.47 37.94
N ARG A 391 12.98 -4.13 37.88
CA ARG A 391 11.81 -3.36 38.30
C ARG A 391 11.37 -2.33 37.26
#